data_AF-A0A1I0ZHE1-F1
#
_entry.id   AF-A0A1I0ZHE1-F1
#
_cell.length_a   1.000
_cell.length_b   1.000
_cell.length_c   1.000
_cell.angle_alpha   90.00
_cell.angle_beta   90.00
_cell.angle_gamma   90.00
#
_symmetry.space_group_name_H-M   'P 1'
#
loop_
_entity.id
_entity.type
_entity.pdbx_description
1 polymer ?
#
loop_
_entity_poly.entity_id
_entity_poly.type
_entity_poly.pdbx_seq_one_letter_code
_entity_poly.pdbx_strand_id
1 'polypeptide(L)'
;MPVAPLQHPATRRTTSRWATAVVLVAGLAWGGHGAAFADEDGRTPGTPTEADVAAAQEQAADKGRDVAAVQADLIRADLALEAAGDAAAQAAEAYNGARWRAEQATQEAAEAQSAADTAQADVEAQRELYADTVVQSYEEASQVQGLSAVVEADGIESLIDRSVTMGNTSAALDAQYDSFIASSAVADVTASSAAQASERAEAAALEAEQARDAAEQAESAAGSQAAAVAATKADLITELAELEGISVRLAQKRQSALEEAAAAAAAAAAQAEAEAQAEAEAQAEAEAQAEAEAQAEAEAQAQAQVQAQAQAEAQAQAEAEAEAEAQAEAQQQATPTPTPTPTPTP
;
A
#
# COMPACT_ATOMS: atom_id res chain seq x y z
N MET A 1 52.71 11.19 -12.00
CA MET A 1 51.93 11.59 -13.18
C MET A 1 50.48 11.67 -12.74
N PRO A 2 49.95 12.88 -12.48
CA PRO A 2 48.61 13.07 -11.95
C PRO A 2 47.59 13.14 -13.10
N VAL A 3 46.41 12.53 -12.93
CA VAL A 3 45.23 12.84 -13.74
C VAL A 3 44.09 13.15 -12.78
N ALA A 4 43.52 14.33 -12.98
CA ALA A 4 42.63 15.07 -12.10
C ALA A 4 41.18 14.53 -12.09
N PRO A 5 40.40 14.84 -11.05
CA PRO A 5 38.98 14.50 -10.96
C PRO A 5 38.10 15.43 -11.82
N LEU A 6 37.13 14.85 -12.54
CA LEU A 6 36.10 15.59 -13.28
C LEU A 6 35.04 16.12 -12.30
N GLN A 7 35.08 17.42 -12.07
CA GLN A 7 34.01 18.19 -11.46
C GLN A 7 32.93 18.47 -12.52
N HIS A 8 31.70 18.02 -12.29
CA HIS A 8 30.54 18.49 -13.07
C HIS A 8 29.88 19.67 -12.34
N PRO A 9 29.82 20.88 -12.95
CA PRO A 9 29.03 21.97 -12.43
C PRO A 9 27.56 21.81 -12.85
N ALA A 10 26.68 21.49 -11.90
CA ALA A 10 25.24 21.65 -12.09
C ALA A 10 24.89 23.13 -12.07
N THR A 11 24.64 23.65 -13.26
CA THR A 11 24.28 25.04 -13.54
C THR A 11 22.85 25.30 -13.07
N ARG A 12 22.70 26.30 -12.19
CA ARG A 12 21.42 26.93 -11.86
C ARG A 12 20.78 27.45 -13.16
N ARG A 13 19.62 26.92 -13.52
CA ARG A 13 18.73 27.54 -14.52
C ARG A 13 17.67 28.36 -13.82
N THR A 14 18.02 29.63 -13.60
CA THR A 14 17.06 30.72 -13.49
C THR A 14 16.79 31.25 -14.90
N THR A 15 15.55 31.15 -15.38
CA THR A 15 15.08 31.79 -16.62
C THR A 15 13.73 32.42 -16.28
N SER A 16 13.65 33.73 -16.06
CA SER A 16 13.69 34.88 -17.00
C SER A 16 12.28 35.47 -17.05
N ARG A 17 12.05 36.60 -16.37
CA ARG A 17 12.09 37.93 -16.98
C ARG A 17 11.10 38.09 -18.14
N TRP A 18 9.97 38.75 -17.86
CA TRP A 18 9.28 39.56 -18.86
C TRP A 18 9.42 41.03 -18.48
N ALA A 19 10.19 41.73 -19.30
CA ALA A 19 10.40 43.16 -19.26
C ALA A 19 9.40 43.85 -20.20
N THR A 20 8.75 44.90 -19.69
CA THR A 20 8.34 46.15 -20.35
C THR A 20 8.08 46.18 -21.86
N ALA A 21 6.88 46.65 -22.22
CA ALA A 21 6.68 47.54 -23.37
C ALA A 21 5.67 48.64 -23.01
N VAL A 22 6.10 49.90 -23.16
CA VAL A 22 5.31 51.14 -23.09
C VAL A 22 5.19 51.68 -24.54
N VAL A 23 4.22 52.58 -24.77
CA VAL A 23 4.00 53.47 -25.95
C VAL A 23 2.98 52.85 -26.94
N LEU A 24 1.88 53.48 -27.42
CA LEU A 24 1.55 54.88 -27.77
C LEU A 24 0.01 55.11 -27.83
N VAL A 25 -0.41 56.36 -27.62
CA VAL A 25 -1.75 56.95 -27.88
C VAL A 25 -2.01 57.17 -29.39
N ALA A 26 -3.22 56.88 -29.90
CA ALA A 26 -4.04 57.76 -30.77
C ALA A 26 -5.22 57.02 -31.46
N GLY A 27 -6.43 57.60 -31.33
CA GLY A 27 -7.26 57.95 -32.49
C GLY A 27 -8.43 57.04 -32.94
N LEU A 28 -9.64 57.59 -32.76
CA LEU A 28 -10.76 57.66 -33.73
C LEU A 28 -11.67 56.43 -34.01
N ALA A 29 -12.88 56.53 -33.44
CA ALA A 29 -14.20 56.63 -34.09
C ALA A 29 -14.69 55.58 -35.12
N TRP A 30 -15.72 54.81 -34.71
CA TRP A 30 -17.06 54.58 -35.32
C TRP A 30 -17.64 53.30 -34.67
N GLY A 31 -18.91 53.09 -34.39
CA GLY A 31 -20.16 53.82 -34.61
C GLY A 31 -21.29 52.88 -34.14
N GLY A 32 -22.33 53.41 -33.50
CA GLY A 32 -23.47 52.64 -33.03
C GLY A 32 -24.67 53.55 -32.85
N HIS A 33 -25.47 53.69 -33.90
CA HIS A 33 -26.68 54.48 -33.92
C HIS A 33 -27.81 53.72 -33.20
N GLY A 34 -28.18 54.17 -32.01
CA GLY A 34 -29.48 53.90 -31.39
C GLY A 34 -30.37 55.11 -31.59
N ALA A 35 -31.40 54.98 -32.42
CA ALA A 35 -32.37 56.02 -32.69
C ALA A 35 -33.17 56.37 -31.41
N ALA A 36 -33.08 57.63 -30.97
CA ALA A 36 -33.99 58.19 -29.98
C ALA A 36 -35.06 59.02 -30.70
N PHE A 37 -36.32 58.65 -30.48
CA PHE A 37 -37.49 59.38 -30.95
C PHE A 37 -37.51 60.80 -30.36
N ALA A 38 -37.74 61.79 -31.22
CA ALA A 38 -38.01 63.16 -30.84
C ALA A 38 -39.48 63.28 -30.41
N ASP A 39 -39.70 63.73 -29.18
CA ASP A 39 -40.98 64.30 -28.73
C ASP A 39 -40.75 65.80 -28.53
N GLU A 40 -41.46 66.62 -29.30
CA GLU A 40 -41.42 68.07 -29.24
C GLU A 40 -42.35 68.55 -28.12
N ASP A 41 -41.79 68.95 -26.97
CA ASP A 41 -42.47 69.86 -26.05
C ASP A 41 -41.48 70.69 -25.20
N GLY A 42 -41.16 71.88 -25.70
CA GLY A 42 -41.17 73.12 -24.91
C GLY A 42 -40.31 73.28 -23.63
N ARG A 43 -39.16 72.63 -23.45
CA ARG A 43 -38.26 72.93 -22.31
C ARG A 43 -36.80 73.15 -22.73
N THR A 44 -36.18 74.12 -22.09
CA THR A 44 -34.81 74.65 -22.29
C THR A 44 -33.75 73.56 -22.55
N PRO A 45 -32.91 73.70 -23.59
CA PRO A 45 -31.82 72.77 -23.86
C PRO A 45 -30.68 73.04 -22.87
N GLY A 46 -30.41 72.09 -21.97
CA GLY A 46 -29.13 72.04 -21.25
C GLY A 46 -29.15 71.58 -19.80
N THR A 47 -30.30 71.51 -19.13
CA THR A 47 -30.36 71.07 -17.72
C THR A 47 -31.02 69.70 -17.61
N PRO A 48 -30.28 68.66 -17.12
CA PRO A 48 -30.87 67.36 -16.80
C PRO A 48 -32.06 67.53 -15.86
N THR A 49 -33.13 66.78 -16.09
CA THR A 49 -34.29 66.81 -15.22
C THR A 49 -34.02 66.01 -13.93
N GLU A 50 -34.79 66.26 -12.87
CA GLU A 50 -34.68 65.45 -11.63
C GLU A 50 -34.91 63.95 -11.90
N ALA A 51 -35.75 63.61 -12.89
CA ALA A 51 -35.96 62.24 -13.33
C ALA A 51 -34.72 61.65 -14.03
N ASP A 52 -33.99 62.45 -14.82
CA ASP A 52 -32.73 62.02 -15.44
C ASP A 52 -31.63 61.82 -14.40
N VAL A 53 -31.57 62.68 -13.38
CA VAL A 53 -30.63 62.56 -12.26
C VAL A 53 -30.97 61.35 -11.39
N ALA A 54 -32.25 61.14 -11.10
CA ALA A 54 -32.71 59.98 -10.34
C ALA A 54 -32.48 58.67 -11.10
N ALA A 55 -32.78 58.61 -12.40
CA ALA A 55 -32.51 57.43 -13.22
C ALA A 55 -31.00 57.18 -13.40
N ALA A 56 -30.18 58.22 -13.48
CA ALA A 56 -28.72 58.09 -13.50
C ALA A 56 -28.15 57.65 -12.13
N GLN A 57 -28.73 58.11 -11.02
CA GLN A 57 -28.37 57.68 -9.67
C GLN A 57 -28.85 56.26 -9.36
N GLU A 58 -30.03 55.87 -9.83
CA GLU A 58 -30.58 54.51 -9.72
C GLU A 58 -29.78 53.55 -10.61
N GLN A 59 -29.43 53.92 -11.84
CA GLN A 59 -28.48 53.17 -12.66
C GLN A 59 -27.06 53.14 -12.11
N ALA A 60 -26.61 54.15 -11.36
CA ALA A 60 -25.30 54.14 -10.70
C ALA A 60 -25.32 53.29 -9.41
N ALA A 61 -26.44 53.27 -8.69
CA ALA A 61 -26.66 52.43 -7.52
C ALA A 61 -26.84 50.95 -7.90
N ASP A 62 -27.55 50.66 -9.00
CA ASP A 62 -27.68 49.31 -9.58
C ASP A 62 -26.38 48.82 -10.24
N LYS A 63 -25.44 49.73 -10.54
CA LYS A 63 -24.12 49.41 -11.13
C LYS A 63 -22.97 49.32 -10.11
N GLY A 64 -23.20 49.56 -8.83
CA GLY A 64 -22.15 49.55 -7.82
C GLY A 64 -22.07 48.22 -7.07
N ARG A 65 -21.30 47.24 -7.57
CA ARG A 65 -20.78 46.21 -6.67
C ARG A 65 -19.85 46.87 -5.66
N ASP A 66 -19.97 46.51 -4.40
CA ASP A 66 -19.07 47.00 -3.37
C ASP A 66 -17.74 46.24 -3.38
N VAL A 67 -16.73 46.82 -2.74
CA VAL A 67 -15.40 46.22 -2.59
C VAL A 67 -15.49 44.80 -2.01
N ALA A 68 -16.43 44.57 -1.08
CA ALA A 68 -16.64 43.28 -0.44
C ALA A 68 -17.10 42.21 -1.44
N ALA A 69 -18.00 42.54 -2.37
CA ALA A 69 -18.48 41.62 -3.40
C ALA A 69 -17.36 41.21 -4.37
N VAL A 70 -16.49 42.14 -4.76
CA VAL A 70 -15.34 41.86 -5.64
C VAL A 70 -14.28 41.01 -4.92
N GLN A 71 -14.00 41.31 -3.65
CA GLN A 71 -13.11 40.49 -2.83
C GLN A 71 -13.63 39.07 -2.64
N ALA A 72 -14.95 38.90 -2.46
CA ALA A 72 -15.57 37.58 -2.36
C ALA A 72 -15.47 36.78 -3.68
N ASP A 73 -15.53 37.44 -4.83
CA ASP A 73 -15.31 36.81 -6.12
C ASP A 73 -13.85 36.39 -6.32
N LEU A 74 -12.89 37.22 -5.89
CA LEU A 74 -11.46 36.87 -5.94
C LEU A 74 -11.18 35.61 -5.10
N ILE A 75 -11.73 35.52 -3.90
CA ILE A 75 -11.62 34.33 -3.04
C ILE A 75 -12.26 33.11 -3.73
N ARG A 76 -13.44 33.26 -4.33
CA ARG A 76 -14.08 32.16 -5.09
C ARG A 76 -13.24 31.70 -6.28
N ALA A 77 -12.59 32.63 -6.96
CA ALA A 77 -11.69 32.31 -8.08
C ALA A 77 -10.45 31.53 -7.59
N ASP A 78 -9.90 31.90 -6.44
CA ASP A 78 -8.81 31.15 -5.78
C ASP A 78 -9.22 29.75 -5.36
N LEU A 79 -10.36 29.60 -4.68
CA LEU A 79 -10.88 28.30 -4.27
C LEU A 79 -11.17 27.39 -5.47
N ALA A 80 -11.65 27.95 -6.59
CA ALA A 80 -11.86 27.18 -7.81
C ALA A 80 -10.54 26.71 -8.45
N LEU A 81 -9.46 27.49 -8.32
CA LEU A 81 -8.13 27.10 -8.78
C LEU A 81 -7.53 26.01 -7.89
N GLU A 82 -7.65 26.16 -6.58
CA GLU A 82 -7.20 25.18 -5.59
C GLU A 82 -7.91 23.84 -5.78
N ALA A 83 -9.24 23.84 -5.87
CA ALA A 83 -10.02 22.63 -6.09
C ALA A 83 -9.67 21.91 -7.41
N ALA A 84 -9.32 22.66 -8.45
CA ALA A 84 -8.87 22.06 -9.71
C ALA A 84 -7.46 21.46 -9.60
N GLY A 85 -6.56 22.11 -8.85
CA GLY A 85 -5.25 21.57 -8.50
C GLY A 85 -5.34 20.29 -7.68
N ASP A 86 -6.20 20.27 -6.66
CA ASP A 86 -6.44 19.11 -5.80
C ASP A 86 -6.99 17.92 -6.58
N ALA A 87 -7.96 18.17 -7.48
CA ALA A 87 -8.49 17.11 -8.34
C ALA A 87 -7.42 16.50 -9.25
N ALA A 88 -6.51 17.32 -9.79
CA ALA A 88 -5.39 16.84 -10.58
C ALA A 88 -4.38 16.05 -9.74
N ALA A 89 -4.07 16.51 -8.52
CA ALA A 89 -3.18 15.81 -7.59
C ALA A 89 -3.76 14.45 -7.18
N GLN A 90 -5.03 14.39 -6.80
CA GLN A 90 -5.73 13.15 -6.45
C GLN A 90 -5.74 12.15 -7.61
N ALA A 91 -5.97 12.62 -8.84
CA ALA A 91 -5.93 11.76 -10.02
C ALA A 91 -4.50 11.22 -10.29
N ALA A 92 -3.47 12.06 -10.10
CA ALA A 92 -2.08 11.63 -10.23
C ALA A 92 -1.68 10.60 -9.16
N GLU A 93 -2.15 10.76 -7.92
CA GLU A 93 -1.95 9.78 -6.84
C GLU A 93 -2.66 8.46 -7.14
N ALA A 94 -3.91 8.52 -7.61
CA ALA A 94 -4.66 7.34 -8.04
C ALA A 94 -3.92 6.57 -9.15
N TYR A 95 -3.37 7.29 -10.14
CA TYR A 95 -2.52 6.70 -11.17
C TYR A 95 -1.26 6.04 -10.61
N ASN A 96 -0.55 6.72 -9.70
CA ASN A 96 0.64 6.15 -9.06
C ASN A 96 0.32 4.86 -8.29
N GLY A 97 -0.79 4.85 -7.54
CA GLY A 97 -1.27 3.67 -6.83
C GLY A 97 -1.68 2.54 -7.76
N ALA A 98 -2.38 2.84 -8.85
CA ALA A 98 -2.78 1.85 -9.86
C ALA A 98 -1.57 1.25 -10.58
N ARG A 99 -0.57 2.08 -10.94
CA ARG A 99 0.69 1.62 -11.54
C ARG A 99 1.44 0.65 -10.63
N TRP A 100 1.54 0.97 -9.34
CA TRP A 100 2.18 0.08 -8.36
C TRP A 100 1.45 -1.26 -8.23
N ARG A 101 0.11 -1.24 -8.17
CA ARG A 101 -0.71 -2.46 -8.12
C ARG A 101 -0.57 -3.31 -9.39
N ALA A 102 -0.49 -2.69 -10.56
CA ALA A 102 -0.25 -3.39 -11.82
C ALA A 102 1.14 -4.07 -11.85
N GLU A 103 2.16 -3.39 -11.34
CA GLU A 103 3.51 -3.95 -11.22
C GLU A 103 3.55 -5.15 -10.27
N GLN A 104 2.91 -5.03 -9.10
CA GLN A 104 2.77 -6.15 -8.15
C GLN A 104 2.02 -7.33 -8.74
N ALA A 105 0.86 -7.10 -9.37
CA ALA A 105 0.08 -8.17 -9.96
C ALA A 105 0.83 -8.87 -11.11
N THR A 106 1.64 -8.13 -11.87
CA THR A 106 2.51 -8.70 -12.91
C THR A 106 3.59 -9.61 -12.32
N GLN A 107 4.18 -9.19 -11.20
CA GLN A 107 5.16 -10.01 -10.47
C GLN A 107 4.51 -11.29 -9.94
N GLU A 108 3.35 -11.18 -9.27
CA GLU A 108 2.61 -12.34 -8.78
C GLU A 108 2.23 -13.32 -9.90
N ALA A 109 1.83 -12.81 -11.07
CA ALA A 109 1.52 -13.64 -12.22
C ALA A 109 2.75 -14.40 -12.74
N ALA A 110 3.92 -13.74 -12.78
CA ALA A 110 5.17 -14.39 -13.18
C ALA A 110 5.60 -15.48 -12.18
N GLU A 111 5.46 -15.22 -10.87
CA GLU A 111 5.75 -16.19 -9.82
C GLU A 111 4.80 -17.39 -9.87
N ALA A 112 3.50 -17.15 -10.06
CA ALA A 112 2.50 -18.20 -10.20
C ALA A 112 2.72 -19.05 -11.46
N GLN A 113 3.11 -18.43 -12.59
CA GLN A 113 3.45 -19.15 -13.81
C GLN A 113 4.67 -20.04 -13.61
N SER A 114 5.73 -19.53 -12.96
CA SER A 114 6.93 -20.33 -12.64
C SER A 114 6.60 -21.54 -11.75
N ALA A 115 5.69 -21.37 -10.79
CA ALA A 115 5.21 -22.48 -9.95
C ALA A 115 4.38 -23.50 -10.75
N ALA A 116 3.56 -23.05 -11.69
CA ALA A 116 2.82 -23.93 -12.60
C ALA A 116 3.76 -24.74 -13.50
N ASP A 117 4.75 -24.09 -14.10
CA ASP A 117 5.75 -24.74 -14.96
C ASP A 117 6.56 -25.79 -14.18
N THR A 118 6.93 -25.48 -12.93
CA THR A 118 7.63 -26.42 -12.04
C THR A 118 6.76 -27.63 -11.71
N ALA A 119 5.50 -27.41 -11.32
CA ALA A 119 4.58 -28.50 -11.01
C ALA A 119 4.31 -29.39 -12.24
N GLN A 120 4.22 -28.81 -13.44
CA GLN A 120 4.08 -29.58 -14.67
C GLN A 120 5.33 -30.44 -14.96
N ALA A 121 6.53 -29.89 -14.75
CA ALA A 121 7.78 -30.65 -14.89
C ALA A 121 7.84 -31.83 -13.90
N ASP A 122 7.34 -31.65 -12.66
CA ASP A 122 7.24 -32.74 -11.68
C ASP A 122 6.29 -33.85 -12.11
N VAL A 123 5.15 -33.50 -12.74
CA VAL A 123 4.22 -34.49 -13.32
C VAL A 123 4.89 -35.31 -14.43
N GLU A 124 5.64 -34.65 -15.31
CA GLU A 124 6.38 -35.31 -16.38
C GLU A 124 7.45 -36.25 -15.82
N ALA A 125 8.21 -35.82 -14.80
CA ALA A 125 9.20 -36.65 -14.14
C ALA A 125 8.57 -37.88 -13.45
N GLN A 126 7.45 -37.72 -12.75
CA GLN A 126 6.77 -38.85 -12.10
C GLN A 126 6.18 -39.84 -13.11
N ARG A 127 5.68 -39.34 -14.25
CA ARG A 127 5.20 -40.18 -15.35
C ARG A 127 6.33 -41.01 -15.95
N GLU A 128 7.50 -40.42 -16.17
CA GLU A 128 8.67 -41.13 -16.69
C GLU A 128 9.15 -42.21 -15.73
N LEU A 129 9.26 -41.89 -14.43
CA LEU A 129 9.66 -42.85 -13.40
C LEU A 129 8.68 -44.02 -13.29
N TYR A 130 7.38 -43.76 -13.37
CA TYR A 130 6.37 -44.83 -13.39
C TYR A 130 6.51 -45.70 -14.64
N ALA A 131 6.69 -45.08 -15.82
CA ALA A 131 6.86 -45.82 -17.07
C ALA A 131 8.11 -46.71 -17.05
N ASP A 132 9.24 -46.21 -16.55
CA ASP A 132 10.50 -46.95 -16.42
C ASP A 132 10.35 -48.15 -15.47
N THR A 133 9.73 -47.95 -14.30
CA THR A 133 9.49 -49.01 -13.31
C THR A 133 8.59 -50.12 -13.87
N VAL A 134 7.56 -49.76 -14.64
CA VAL A 134 6.67 -50.75 -15.29
C VAL A 134 7.41 -51.53 -16.37
N VAL A 135 8.25 -50.87 -17.19
CA VAL A 135 9.06 -51.54 -18.22
C VAL A 135 10.06 -52.50 -17.57
N GLN A 136 10.79 -52.06 -16.55
CA GLN A 136 11.76 -52.89 -15.83
C GLN A 136 11.09 -54.12 -15.18
N SER A 137 9.92 -53.94 -14.56
CA SER A 137 9.15 -55.04 -13.97
C SER A 137 8.74 -56.08 -15.03
N TYR A 138 8.34 -55.64 -16.23
CA TYR A 138 8.00 -56.53 -17.35
C TYR A 138 9.20 -57.28 -17.91
N GLU A 139 10.35 -56.62 -18.05
CA GLU A 139 11.59 -57.24 -18.52
C GLU A 139 12.06 -58.31 -17.53
N GLU A 140 12.08 -58.01 -16.23
CA GLU A 140 12.45 -58.97 -15.17
C GLU A 140 11.48 -60.15 -15.13
N ALA A 141 10.17 -59.93 -15.24
CA ALA A 141 9.19 -61.01 -15.30
C ALA A 141 9.38 -61.94 -16.52
N SER A 142 9.78 -61.39 -17.67
CA SER A 142 10.04 -62.16 -18.90
C SER A 142 11.33 -62.98 -18.84
N GLN A 143 12.40 -62.45 -18.23
CA GLN A 143 13.65 -63.16 -18.00
C GLN A 143 13.46 -64.38 -17.09
N VAL A 144 12.47 -64.33 -16.20
CA VAL A 144 12.15 -65.43 -15.28
C VAL A 144 11.38 -66.57 -15.94
N GLN A 145 10.62 -66.33 -17.02
CA GLN A 145 10.05 -67.42 -17.82
C GLN A 145 11.17 -68.27 -18.47
N GLY A 146 12.31 -67.66 -18.81
CA GLY A 146 13.50 -68.35 -19.30
C GLY A 146 14.26 -69.19 -18.25
N LEU A 147 14.10 -68.87 -16.96
CA LEU A 147 14.74 -69.58 -15.83
C LEU A 147 13.86 -70.70 -15.23
N SER A 148 12.58 -70.79 -15.61
CA SER A 148 11.69 -71.89 -15.22
C SER A 148 12.15 -73.28 -15.69
N ALA A 149 13.15 -73.33 -16.58
CA ALA A 149 13.83 -74.55 -17.00
C ALA A 149 14.85 -75.10 -15.97
N VAL A 150 15.10 -74.43 -14.83
CA VAL A 150 16.08 -74.84 -13.79
C VAL A 150 15.48 -74.80 -12.36
N VAL A 151 14.20 -75.15 -12.19
CA VAL A 151 13.44 -74.91 -10.91
C VAL A 151 13.42 -76.09 -9.93
N GLU A 152 14.04 -77.23 -10.20
CA GLU A 152 13.84 -78.41 -9.32
C GLU A 152 14.66 -78.44 -8.01
N ALA A 153 15.47 -77.42 -7.69
CA ALA A 153 16.43 -77.51 -6.57
C ALA A 153 16.31 -76.48 -5.41
N ASP A 154 15.64 -75.33 -5.58
CA ASP A 154 15.58 -74.31 -4.51
C ASP A 154 14.22 -74.32 -3.78
N GLY A 155 14.26 -74.58 -2.47
CA GLY A 155 13.09 -74.88 -1.63
C GLY A 155 12.17 -73.72 -1.26
N ILE A 156 11.24 -73.98 -0.32
CA ILE A 156 10.16 -73.09 0.16
C ILE A 156 10.64 -71.66 0.51
N GLU A 157 11.89 -71.50 0.93
CA GLU A 157 12.51 -70.21 1.28
C GLU A 157 12.60 -69.26 0.06
N SER A 158 12.92 -69.77 -1.13
CA SER A 158 12.95 -68.99 -2.38
C SER A 158 11.56 -68.49 -2.80
N LEU A 159 10.52 -69.29 -2.52
CA LEU A 159 9.13 -68.90 -2.81
C LEU A 159 8.65 -67.78 -1.86
N ILE A 160 9.09 -67.77 -0.61
CA ILE A 160 8.76 -66.72 0.36
C ILE A 160 9.45 -65.41 -0.02
N ASP A 161 10.77 -65.44 -0.29
CA ASP A 161 11.52 -64.26 -0.73
C ASP A 161 10.88 -63.65 -1.99
N ARG A 162 10.49 -64.50 -2.94
CA ARG A 162 9.83 -64.05 -4.16
C ARG A 162 8.46 -63.40 -3.90
N SER A 163 7.66 -63.97 -2.99
CA SER A 163 6.37 -63.38 -2.62
C SER A 163 6.55 -62.01 -1.94
N VAL A 164 7.59 -61.86 -1.11
CA VAL A 164 7.92 -60.60 -0.44
C VAL A 164 8.40 -59.57 -1.44
N THR A 165 9.31 -59.93 -2.35
CA THR A 165 9.78 -59.04 -3.42
C THR A 165 8.63 -58.54 -4.28
N MET A 166 7.74 -59.44 -4.73
CA MET A 166 6.61 -59.07 -5.59
C MET A 166 5.57 -58.19 -4.86
N GLY A 167 5.35 -58.44 -3.57
CA GLY A 167 4.54 -57.57 -2.72
C GLY A 167 5.14 -56.17 -2.54
N ASN A 168 6.46 -56.07 -2.34
CA ASN A 168 7.17 -54.80 -2.23
C ASN A 168 7.15 -54.01 -3.55
N THR A 169 7.31 -54.68 -4.69
CA THR A 169 7.20 -54.05 -6.02
C THR A 169 5.79 -53.52 -6.29
N SER A 170 4.75 -54.29 -5.94
CA SER A 170 3.36 -53.82 -6.07
C SER A 170 3.10 -52.58 -5.22
N ALA A 171 3.54 -52.60 -3.94
CA ALA A 171 3.38 -51.46 -3.05
C ALA A 171 4.15 -50.22 -3.54
N ALA A 172 5.32 -50.39 -4.16
CA ALA A 172 6.10 -49.31 -4.76
C ALA A 172 5.39 -48.70 -5.99
N LEU A 173 4.81 -49.53 -6.86
CA LEU A 173 4.04 -49.08 -8.02
C LEU A 173 2.77 -48.33 -7.60
N ASP A 174 2.07 -48.81 -6.58
CA ASP A 174 0.89 -48.14 -6.02
C ASP A 174 1.26 -46.78 -5.42
N ALA A 175 2.33 -46.73 -4.61
CA ALA A 175 2.83 -45.47 -4.04
C ALA A 175 3.28 -44.47 -5.12
N GLN A 176 3.87 -44.95 -6.21
CA GLN A 176 4.31 -44.09 -7.32
C GLN A 176 3.15 -43.57 -8.16
N TYR A 177 2.11 -44.39 -8.36
CA TYR A 177 0.86 -43.95 -8.98
C TYR A 177 0.16 -42.89 -8.12
N ASP A 178 0.07 -43.09 -6.79
CA ASP A 178 -0.47 -42.10 -5.86
C ASP A 178 0.33 -40.78 -5.91
N SER A 179 1.66 -40.86 -5.98
CA SER A 179 2.52 -39.69 -6.11
C SER A 179 2.31 -38.94 -7.42
N PHE A 180 2.06 -39.64 -8.54
CA PHE A 180 1.72 -39.04 -9.83
C PHE A 180 0.36 -38.35 -9.79
N ILE A 181 -0.66 -38.96 -9.18
CA ILE A 181 -1.98 -38.33 -9.03
C ILE A 181 -1.87 -37.07 -8.17
N ALA A 182 -1.11 -37.13 -7.08
CA ALA A 182 -0.86 -35.98 -6.22
C ALA A 182 -0.14 -34.84 -6.96
N SER A 183 0.92 -35.13 -7.72
CA SER A 183 1.62 -34.10 -8.50
C SER A 183 0.74 -33.52 -9.61
N SER A 184 -0.09 -34.33 -10.26
CA SER A 184 -1.05 -33.86 -11.27
C SER A 184 -2.07 -32.91 -10.67
N ALA A 185 -2.60 -33.22 -9.48
CA ALA A 185 -3.53 -32.33 -8.79
C ALA A 185 -2.87 -31.00 -8.39
N VAL A 186 -1.61 -31.02 -7.95
CA VAL A 186 -0.84 -29.80 -7.68
C VAL A 186 -0.66 -28.97 -8.95
N ALA A 187 -0.27 -29.61 -10.07
CA ALA A 187 -0.11 -28.93 -11.35
C ALA A 187 -1.40 -28.29 -11.86
N ASP A 188 -2.55 -28.94 -11.71
CA ASP A 188 -3.85 -28.37 -12.08
C ASP A 188 -4.19 -27.12 -11.23
N VAL A 189 -3.93 -27.19 -9.92
CA VAL A 189 -4.18 -26.07 -9.00
C VAL A 189 -3.24 -24.90 -9.29
N THR A 190 -1.95 -25.16 -9.52
CA THR A 190 -0.98 -24.10 -9.83
C THR A 190 -1.23 -23.49 -11.20
N ALA A 191 -1.62 -24.27 -12.21
CA ALA A 191 -2.03 -23.77 -13.51
C ALA A 191 -3.28 -22.87 -13.42
N SER A 192 -4.29 -23.27 -12.65
CA SER A 192 -5.46 -22.43 -12.40
C SER A 192 -5.10 -21.15 -11.64
N SER A 193 -4.18 -21.23 -10.67
CA SER A 193 -3.70 -20.07 -9.92
C SER A 193 -2.95 -19.09 -10.82
N ALA A 194 -2.08 -19.59 -11.71
CA ALA A 194 -1.35 -18.80 -12.69
C ALA A 194 -2.29 -18.08 -13.66
N ALA A 195 -3.33 -18.76 -14.17
CA ALA A 195 -4.33 -18.14 -15.02
C ALA A 195 -5.07 -16.99 -14.30
N GLN A 196 -5.51 -17.22 -13.06
CA GLN A 196 -6.16 -16.18 -12.25
C GLN A 196 -5.22 -15.02 -11.91
N ALA A 197 -3.94 -15.28 -11.66
CA ALA A 197 -2.94 -14.24 -11.43
C ALA A 197 -2.71 -13.39 -12.69
N SER A 198 -2.66 -14.02 -13.87
CA SER A 198 -2.58 -13.34 -15.16
C SER A 198 -3.79 -12.43 -15.41
N GLU A 199 -5.00 -12.93 -15.17
CA GLU A 199 -6.23 -12.12 -15.31
C GLU A 199 -6.22 -10.91 -14.36
N ARG A 200 -5.76 -11.09 -13.11
CA ARG A 200 -5.58 -9.98 -12.15
C ARG A 200 -4.55 -8.96 -12.63
N ALA A 201 -3.44 -9.41 -13.21
CA ALA A 201 -2.42 -8.53 -13.78
C ALA A 201 -2.95 -7.71 -14.96
N GLU A 202 -3.68 -8.33 -15.88
CA GLU A 202 -4.33 -7.66 -17.00
C GLU A 202 -5.37 -6.62 -16.53
N ALA A 203 -6.21 -6.99 -15.56
CA ALA A 203 -7.18 -6.07 -14.98
C ALA A 203 -6.52 -4.87 -14.30
N ALA A 204 -5.45 -5.11 -13.53
CA ALA A 204 -4.69 -4.03 -12.87
C ALA A 204 -3.99 -3.12 -13.88
N ALA A 205 -3.48 -3.67 -14.99
CA ALA A 205 -2.89 -2.87 -16.07
C ALA A 205 -3.92 -1.96 -16.75
N LEU A 206 -5.12 -2.46 -17.04
CA LEU A 206 -6.22 -1.67 -17.59
C LEU A 206 -6.65 -0.55 -16.63
N GLU A 207 -6.71 -0.83 -15.33
CA GLU A 207 -7.02 0.18 -14.31
C GLU A 207 -5.93 1.27 -14.26
N ALA A 208 -4.66 0.90 -14.36
CA ALA A 208 -3.55 1.85 -14.42
C ALA A 208 -3.61 2.74 -15.68
N GLU A 209 -4.02 2.19 -16.83
CA GLU A 209 -4.24 2.98 -18.04
C GLU A 209 -5.40 3.96 -17.89
N GLN A 210 -6.53 3.52 -17.35
CA GLN A 210 -7.67 4.40 -17.09
C GLN A 210 -7.32 5.51 -16.09
N ALA A 211 -6.56 5.18 -15.04
CA ALA A 211 -6.11 6.16 -14.07
C ALA A 211 -5.13 7.17 -14.68
N ARG A 212 -4.25 6.74 -15.60
CA ARG A 212 -3.37 7.65 -16.36
C ARG A 212 -4.21 8.64 -17.18
N ASP A 213 -5.16 8.14 -17.96
CA ASP A 213 -5.98 8.98 -18.82
C ASP A 213 -6.84 9.96 -18.00
N ALA A 214 -7.32 9.55 -16.83
CA ALA A 214 -8.02 10.42 -15.89
C ALA A 214 -7.09 11.50 -15.31
N ALA A 215 -5.85 11.16 -14.96
CA ALA A 215 -4.86 12.12 -14.48
C ALA A 215 -4.51 13.17 -15.55
N GLU A 216 -4.28 12.75 -16.79
CA GLU A 216 -4.02 13.65 -17.92
C GLU A 216 -5.20 14.60 -18.18
N GLN A 217 -6.44 14.10 -18.11
CA GLN A 217 -7.64 14.92 -18.25
C GLN A 217 -7.77 15.92 -17.11
N ALA A 218 -7.52 15.50 -15.86
CA ALA A 218 -7.58 16.37 -14.70
C ALA A 218 -6.52 17.48 -14.76
N GLU A 219 -5.29 17.16 -15.19
CA GLU A 219 -4.24 18.16 -15.39
C GLU A 219 -4.62 19.17 -16.50
N SER A 220 -5.15 18.68 -17.63
CA SER A 220 -5.61 19.56 -18.71
C SER A 220 -6.75 20.48 -18.26
N ALA A 221 -7.72 19.92 -17.52
CA ALA A 221 -8.82 20.68 -16.94
C ALA A 221 -8.30 21.74 -15.96
N ALA A 222 -7.39 21.39 -15.06
CA ALA A 222 -6.77 22.32 -14.13
C ALA A 222 -6.01 23.45 -14.86
N GLY A 223 -5.27 23.14 -15.91
CA GLY A 223 -4.59 24.14 -16.75
C GLY A 223 -5.57 25.11 -17.43
N SER A 224 -6.68 24.59 -17.96
CA SER A 224 -7.73 25.42 -18.57
C SER A 224 -8.45 26.31 -17.55
N GLN A 225 -8.73 25.77 -16.37
CA GLN A 225 -9.35 26.47 -15.25
C GLN A 225 -8.42 27.57 -14.73
N ALA A 226 -7.11 27.30 -14.61
CA ALA A 226 -6.12 28.29 -14.21
C ALA A 226 -6.06 29.48 -15.18
N ALA A 227 -6.12 29.22 -16.48
CA ALA A 227 -6.16 30.29 -17.48
C ALA A 227 -7.45 31.13 -17.36
N ALA A 228 -8.61 30.50 -17.15
CA ALA A 228 -9.89 31.19 -16.97
C ALA A 228 -9.95 32.00 -15.67
N VAL A 229 -9.44 31.45 -14.57
CA VAL A 229 -9.32 32.12 -13.27
C VAL A 229 -8.37 33.31 -13.37
N ALA A 230 -7.22 33.17 -14.03
CA ALA A 230 -6.28 34.27 -14.22
C ALA A 230 -6.89 35.45 -14.99
N ALA A 231 -7.68 35.16 -16.05
CA ALA A 231 -8.43 36.18 -16.78
C ALA A 231 -9.46 36.87 -15.88
N THR A 232 -10.27 36.08 -15.16
CA THR A 232 -11.30 36.59 -14.24
C THR A 232 -10.68 37.46 -13.14
N LYS A 233 -9.55 37.04 -12.56
CA LYS A 233 -8.82 37.81 -11.56
C LYS A 233 -8.31 39.14 -12.09
N ALA A 234 -7.81 39.19 -13.33
CA ALA A 234 -7.35 40.44 -13.93
C ALA A 234 -8.47 41.46 -14.08
N ASP A 235 -9.67 41.00 -14.47
CA ASP A 235 -10.87 41.84 -14.56
C ASP A 235 -11.31 42.34 -13.17
N LEU A 236 -11.39 41.43 -12.18
CA LEU A 236 -11.76 41.77 -10.80
C LEU A 236 -10.77 42.73 -10.13
N ILE A 237 -9.47 42.59 -10.38
CA ILE A 237 -8.45 43.53 -9.86
C ILE A 237 -8.62 44.92 -10.49
N THR A 238 -9.03 44.97 -11.75
CA THR A 238 -9.31 46.25 -12.43
C THR A 238 -10.53 46.93 -11.84
N GLU A 239 -11.62 46.18 -11.61
CA GLU A 239 -12.82 46.65 -10.92
C GLU A 239 -12.52 47.11 -9.49
N LEU A 240 -11.74 46.33 -8.74
CA LEU A 240 -11.30 46.69 -7.39
C LEU A 240 -10.50 48.00 -7.36
N ALA A 241 -9.61 48.19 -8.34
CA ALA A 241 -8.82 49.41 -8.45
C ALA A 241 -9.71 50.65 -8.68
N GLU A 242 -10.75 50.51 -9.51
CA GLU A 242 -11.74 51.56 -9.76
C GLU A 242 -12.56 51.87 -8.50
N LEU A 243 -13.06 50.84 -7.80
CA LEU A 243 -13.83 50.99 -6.56
C LEU A 243 -13.02 51.61 -5.42
N GLU A 244 -11.74 51.25 -5.28
CA GLU A 244 -10.85 51.81 -4.26
C GLU A 244 -10.21 53.15 -4.65
N GLY A 245 -10.38 53.61 -5.89
CA GLY A 245 -9.77 54.84 -6.40
C GLY A 245 -8.23 54.77 -6.48
N ILE A 246 -7.67 53.59 -6.74
CA ILE A 246 -6.23 53.34 -6.86
C ILE A 246 -5.83 52.91 -8.27
N SER A 247 -4.53 52.92 -8.57
CA SER A 247 -4.05 52.37 -9.84
C SER A 247 -4.13 50.83 -9.86
N VAL A 248 -4.46 50.23 -11.01
CA VAL A 248 -4.48 48.77 -11.21
C VAL A 248 -3.16 48.10 -10.78
N ARG A 249 -2.01 48.74 -11.04
CA ARG A 249 -0.70 48.23 -10.60
C ARG A 249 -0.60 48.12 -9.07
N LEU A 250 -1.16 49.08 -8.34
CA LEU A 250 -1.17 49.07 -6.88
C LEU A 250 -2.15 48.02 -6.34
N ALA A 251 -3.34 47.90 -6.94
CA ALA A 251 -4.31 46.87 -6.62
C ALA A 251 -3.71 45.47 -6.83
N GLN A 252 -3.08 45.24 -7.98
CA GLN A 252 -2.37 43.99 -8.29
C GLN A 252 -1.25 43.70 -7.29
N LYS A 253 -0.43 44.70 -6.95
CA LYS A 253 0.63 44.52 -5.95
C LYS A 253 0.08 44.16 -4.57
N ARG A 254 -1.03 44.77 -4.15
CA ARG A 254 -1.71 44.43 -2.90
C ARG A 254 -2.26 43.01 -2.94
N GLN A 255 -2.94 42.66 -4.02
CA GLN A 255 -3.51 41.33 -4.21
C GLN A 255 -2.43 40.25 -4.17
N SER A 256 -1.33 40.41 -4.91
CA SER A 256 -0.21 39.47 -4.86
C SER A 256 0.41 39.37 -3.46
N ALA A 257 0.54 40.48 -2.73
CA ALA A 257 1.05 40.44 -1.36
C ALA A 257 0.09 39.72 -0.38
N LEU A 258 -1.22 39.83 -0.59
CA LEU A 258 -2.22 39.10 0.20
C LEU A 258 -2.17 37.60 -0.10
N GLU A 259 -2.05 37.23 -1.38
CA GLU A 259 -1.91 35.84 -1.82
C GLU A 259 -0.61 35.22 -1.29
N GLU A 260 0.52 35.94 -1.36
CA GLU A 260 1.80 35.51 -0.77
C GLU A 260 1.71 35.32 0.75
N ALA A 261 1.04 36.25 1.45
CA ALA A 261 0.84 36.15 2.89
C ALA A 261 -0.09 34.97 3.26
N ALA A 262 -1.15 34.75 2.49
CA ALA A 262 -2.05 33.62 2.67
C ALA A 262 -1.32 32.29 2.44
N ALA A 263 -0.52 32.18 1.37
CA ALA A 263 0.29 31.01 1.08
C ALA A 263 1.32 30.73 2.19
N ALA A 264 1.99 31.77 2.71
CA ALA A 264 2.93 31.62 3.83
C ALA A 264 2.24 31.17 5.12
N ALA A 265 1.03 31.69 5.40
CA ALA A 265 0.24 31.28 6.55
C ALA A 265 -0.24 29.82 6.43
N ALA A 266 -0.70 29.41 5.25
CA ALA A 266 -1.09 28.04 4.97
C ALA A 266 0.09 27.07 5.13
N ALA A 267 1.26 27.42 4.59
CA ALA A 267 2.48 26.61 4.75
C ALA A 267 2.90 26.47 6.21
N ALA A 268 2.83 27.55 7.00
CA ALA A 268 3.13 27.50 8.43
C ALA A 268 2.13 26.64 9.21
N ALA A 269 0.84 26.70 8.85
CA ALA A 269 -0.19 25.86 9.46
C ALA A 269 0.04 24.37 9.16
N ALA A 270 0.33 24.03 7.89
CA ALA A 270 0.64 22.66 7.49
C ALA A 270 1.90 22.13 8.19
N GLN A 271 2.94 22.97 8.35
CA GLN A 271 4.14 22.59 9.10
C GLN A 271 3.82 22.32 10.58
N ALA A 272 3.04 23.18 11.23
CA ALA A 272 2.66 22.99 12.63
C ALA A 272 1.82 21.72 12.83
N GLU A 273 0.94 21.39 11.88
CA GLU A 273 0.18 20.14 11.91
C GLU A 273 1.08 18.92 11.76
N ALA A 274 2.04 18.95 10.83
CA ALA A 274 3.02 17.86 10.65
C ALA A 274 3.90 17.67 11.89
N GLU A 275 4.34 18.76 12.53
CA GLU A 275 5.08 18.72 13.79
C GLU A 275 4.25 18.08 14.91
N ALA A 276 2.97 18.47 15.04
CA ALA A 276 2.07 17.89 16.04
C ALA A 276 1.78 16.39 15.80
N GLN A 277 1.62 15.98 14.55
CA GLN A 277 1.46 14.55 14.20
C GLN A 277 2.71 13.75 14.55
N ALA A 278 3.91 14.26 14.21
CA ALA A 278 5.16 13.60 14.55
C ALA A 278 5.37 13.48 16.07
N GLU A 279 5.00 14.51 16.84
CA GLU A 279 5.03 14.45 18.31
C GLU A 279 4.07 13.39 18.86
N ALA A 280 2.86 13.29 18.31
CA ALA A 280 1.87 12.29 18.72
C ALA A 280 2.33 10.86 18.40
N GLU A 281 2.90 10.63 17.22
CA GLU A 281 3.47 9.33 16.84
C GLU A 281 4.63 8.93 17.76
N ALA A 282 5.55 9.86 18.05
CA ALA A 282 6.67 9.61 18.95
C ALA A 282 6.19 9.28 20.38
N GLN A 283 5.13 9.94 20.86
CA GLN A 283 4.53 9.62 22.15
C GLN A 283 3.91 8.22 22.16
N ALA A 284 3.15 7.87 21.12
CA ALA A 284 2.54 6.55 21.00
C ALA A 284 3.59 5.43 20.94
N GLU A 285 4.69 5.64 20.23
CA GLU A 285 5.81 4.68 20.18
C GLU A 285 6.47 4.52 21.56
N ALA A 286 6.68 5.62 22.30
CA ALA A 286 7.24 5.58 23.64
C ALA A 286 6.31 4.85 24.64
N GLU A 287 4.99 5.06 24.54
CA GLU A 287 3.99 4.36 25.35
C GLU A 287 3.98 2.85 25.05
N ALA A 288 3.99 2.47 23.76
CA ALA A 288 4.05 1.07 23.35
C ALA A 288 5.34 0.37 23.82
N GLN A 289 6.48 1.07 23.76
CA GLN A 289 7.74 0.54 24.27
C GLN A 289 7.68 0.33 25.80
N ALA A 290 7.14 1.29 26.54
CA ALA A 290 7.00 1.17 28.00
C ALA A 290 6.07 0.02 28.40
N GLU A 291 4.96 -0.18 27.67
CA GLU A 291 4.06 -1.32 27.89
C GLU A 291 4.75 -2.66 27.61
N ALA A 292 5.52 -2.76 26.52
CA ALA A 292 6.28 -3.97 26.20
C ALA A 292 7.35 -4.29 27.26
N GLU A 293 8.06 -3.27 27.76
CA GLU A 293 9.04 -3.41 28.85
C GLU A 293 8.35 -3.88 30.15
N ALA A 294 7.21 -3.30 30.50
CA ALA A 294 6.44 -3.70 31.69
C ALA A 294 5.91 -5.15 31.58
N GLN A 295 5.44 -5.56 30.39
CA GLN A 295 4.99 -6.93 30.16
C GLN A 295 6.17 -7.92 30.28
N ALA A 296 7.32 -7.60 29.69
CA ALA A 296 8.51 -8.44 29.80
C ALA A 296 8.98 -8.59 31.26
N GLU A 297 8.93 -7.51 32.06
CA GLU A 297 9.26 -7.57 33.48
C GLU A 297 8.26 -8.46 34.25
N ALA A 298 6.95 -8.33 33.99
CA ALA A 298 5.93 -9.16 34.62
C ALA A 298 6.09 -10.65 34.28
N GLU A 299 6.39 -10.98 33.01
CA GLU A 299 6.67 -12.35 32.57
C GLU A 299 7.92 -12.92 33.27
N ALA A 300 8.99 -12.14 33.37
CA ALA A 300 10.21 -12.55 34.08
C ALA A 300 9.96 -12.81 35.57
N GLN A 301 9.18 -11.95 36.24
CA GLN A 301 8.79 -12.14 37.64
C GLN A 301 7.93 -13.40 37.84
N ALA A 302 6.99 -13.67 36.94
CA ALA A 302 6.17 -14.87 36.98
C ALA A 302 7.01 -16.14 36.82
N GLN A 303 7.94 -16.15 35.85
CA GLN A 303 8.86 -17.28 35.65
C GLN A 303 9.74 -17.52 36.89
N ALA A 304 10.25 -16.46 37.52
CA ALA A 304 11.05 -16.57 38.75
C ALA A 304 10.23 -17.17 39.91
N GLN A 305 8.96 -16.80 40.07
CA GLN A 305 8.09 -17.39 41.09
C GLN A 305 7.83 -18.88 40.85
N VAL A 306 7.56 -19.29 39.61
CA VAL A 306 7.35 -20.70 39.25
C VAL A 306 8.62 -21.52 39.52
N GLN A 307 9.80 -21.00 39.17
CA GLN A 307 11.07 -21.66 39.47
C GLN A 307 11.32 -21.80 40.97
N ALA A 308 11.01 -20.75 41.75
CA ALA A 308 11.15 -20.80 43.21
C ALA A 308 10.20 -21.82 43.85
N GLN A 309 8.95 -21.93 43.39
CA GLN A 309 8.00 -22.95 43.86
C GLN A 309 8.48 -24.35 43.51
N ALA A 310 8.93 -24.59 42.27
CA ALA A 310 9.45 -25.90 41.86
C ALA A 310 10.68 -26.33 42.68
N GLN A 311 11.57 -25.39 43.00
CA GLN A 311 12.72 -25.66 43.87
C GLN A 311 12.29 -26.01 45.31
N ALA A 312 11.31 -25.30 45.86
CA ALA A 312 10.78 -25.59 47.20
C ALA A 312 10.09 -26.95 47.27
N GLU A 313 9.29 -27.32 46.24
CA GLU A 313 8.65 -28.63 46.16
C GLU A 313 9.68 -29.77 46.04
N ALA A 314 10.72 -29.58 45.22
CA ALA A 314 11.81 -30.57 45.09
C ALA A 314 12.58 -30.76 46.40
N GLN A 315 12.85 -29.68 47.15
CA GLN A 315 13.47 -29.76 48.47
C GLN A 315 12.58 -30.51 49.47
N ALA A 316 11.28 -30.22 49.51
CA ALA A 316 10.34 -30.89 50.40
C ALA A 316 10.21 -32.40 50.07
N GLN A 317 10.22 -32.77 48.80
CA GLN A 317 10.22 -34.18 48.38
C GLN A 317 11.50 -34.90 48.82
N ALA A 318 12.66 -34.27 48.62
CA ALA A 318 13.94 -34.85 49.05
C ALA A 318 14.03 -35.02 50.57
N GLU A 319 13.50 -34.08 51.35
CA GLU A 319 13.42 -34.19 52.81
C GLU A 319 12.48 -35.34 53.22
N ALA A 320 11.31 -35.48 52.59
CA ALA A 320 10.37 -36.56 52.88
C ALA A 320 10.92 -37.95 52.51
N GLU A 321 11.64 -38.07 51.40
CA GLU A 321 12.32 -39.31 51.00
C GLU A 321 13.41 -39.68 52.02
N ALA A 322 14.23 -38.71 52.44
CA ALA A 322 15.27 -38.94 53.45
C ALA A 322 14.68 -39.38 54.81
N GLU A 323 13.55 -38.78 55.24
CA GLU A 323 12.85 -39.21 56.45
C GLU A 323 12.27 -40.64 56.32
N ALA A 324 11.73 -40.99 55.15
CA ALA A 324 11.19 -42.32 54.90
C ALA A 324 12.30 -43.40 54.91
N GLU A 325 13.46 -43.12 54.30
CA GLU A 325 14.64 -43.99 54.35
C GLU A 325 15.13 -44.19 55.80
N ALA A 326 15.26 -43.10 56.57
CA ALA A 326 15.67 -43.17 57.97
C ALA A 326 14.70 -44.01 58.82
N GLN A 327 13.38 -43.90 58.59
CA GLN A 327 12.39 -44.75 59.27
C GLN A 327 12.49 -46.22 58.85
N ALA A 328 12.74 -46.49 57.57
CA ALA A 328 12.90 -47.86 57.06
C ALA A 328 14.15 -48.53 57.66
N GLU A 329 15.27 -47.81 57.77
CA GLU A 329 16.48 -48.31 58.44
C GLU A 329 16.25 -48.58 59.91
N ALA A 330 15.52 -47.69 60.62
CA ALA A 330 15.17 -47.90 62.02
C ALA A 330 14.32 -49.16 62.25
N GLN A 331 13.39 -49.47 61.33
CA GLN A 331 12.57 -50.69 61.41
C GLN A 331 13.37 -51.97 61.12
N GLN A 332 14.36 -51.92 60.21
CA GLN A 332 15.22 -53.07 59.95
C GLN A 332 16.14 -53.43 61.13
N GLN A 333 16.50 -52.44 61.97
CA GLN A 333 17.23 -52.71 63.22
C GLN A 333 16.34 -53.29 64.34
N ALA A 334 15.02 -53.30 64.17
CA ALA A 334 14.06 -53.71 65.19
C ALA A 334 13.53 -55.16 65.04
N THR A 335 14.12 -56.01 64.20
CA THR A 335 13.72 -57.43 64.12
C THR A 335 14.13 -58.20 65.40
N PRO A 336 13.20 -58.81 66.16
CA PRO A 336 13.53 -59.58 67.36
C PRO A 336 14.10 -60.96 66.99
N THR A 337 15.19 -61.33 67.66
CA THR A 337 15.84 -62.65 67.58
C THR A 337 14.83 -63.79 67.78
N PRO A 338 14.74 -64.79 66.88
CA PRO A 338 13.83 -65.91 67.07
C PRO A 338 14.27 -66.75 68.29
N THR A 339 13.33 -66.98 69.21
CA THR A 339 13.54 -67.78 70.42
C THR A 339 13.73 -69.26 70.05
N PRO A 340 14.78 -69.96 70.52
CA PRO A 340 15.00 -71.37 70.20
C PRO A 340 14.01 -72.28 70.95
N THR A 341 13.35 -73.17 70.19
CA THR A 341 12.46 -74.23 70.69
C THR A 341 13.23 -75.28 71.52
N PRO A 342 12.78 -75.67 72.72
CA PRO A 342 13.48 -76.66 73.54
C PRO A 342 13.26 -78.10 73.05
N THR A 343 14.38 -78.84 72.96
CA THR A 343 14.48 -80.26 72.62
C THR A 343 13.84 -81.17 73.70
N PRO A 344 13.00 -82.16 73.36
CA PRO A 344 12.60 -83.19 74.32
C PRO A 344 13.74 -84.20 74.54
N THR A 345 14.06 -84.45 75.81
CA THR A 345 15.06 -85.43 76.28
C THR A 345 14.38 -86.82 76.42
N PRO A 346 15.07 -87.94 76.11
CA PRO A 346 14.51 -89.30 76.05
C PRO A 346 14.01 -89.85 77.40
#